data_AF-A0A565BQZ1-F1
#
_entry.id   AF-A0A565BQZ1-F1
#
_cell.length_a   1.000
_cell.length_b   1.000
_cell.length_c   1.000
_cell.angle_alpha   90.00
_cell.angle_beta   90.00
_cell.angle_gamma   90.00
#
_symmetry.space_group_name_H-M   'P 1'
#
loop_
_entity.id
_entity.type
_entity.pdbx_description
1 polymer ?
#
loop_
_entity_poly.entity_id
_entity_poly.type
_entity_poly.pdbx_seq_one_letter_code
_entity_poly.pdbx_strand_id
1 'polypeptide(L)'
;MGPSYLESFIDDDFDNGSNNNNSSDSDDEIILPEISPPRFPPNPVTWEPSPIGIPTVCYCGKPAVLKTQTIGLETKTKFYSCASDIRDGDCHIYKLLDDAILEEITLTKTKLGEIEGRLFGLLTTVEEEKKKLQELESRLLGLLSTVEEIEGRL
;
A
#
# COMPACT_ATOMS: atom_id res chain seq x y z
N MET A 1 16.48 60.09 -4.12
CA MET A 1 16.01 60.58 -5.44
C MET A 1 14.99 59.59 -5.97
N GLY A 2 13.78 60.07 -6.28
CA GLY A 2 12.84 59.39 -7.18
C GLY A 2 13.28 59.51 -8.65
N PRO A 3 12.39 59.38 -9.66
CA PRO A 3 10.99 59.83 -9.64
C PRO A 3 9.94 58.82 -10.15
N SER A 4 8.69 59.28 -10.03
CA SER A 4 7.38 58.77 -10.47
C SER A 4 6.98 59.23 -11.89
N TYR A 5 5.75 58.86 -12.30
CA TYR A 5 4.92 59.30 -13.46
C TYR A 5 5.12 58.52 -14.77
N LEU A 6 4.17 58.30 -15.69
CA LEU A 6 2.69 58.43 -15.86
C LEU A 6 2.42 58.01 -17.33
N GLU A 7 1.30 57.35 -17.67
CA GLU A 7 0.50 57.49 -18.93
C GLU A 7 -0.46 56.27 -19.08
N SER A 8 -1.77 56.32 -18.77
CA SER A 8 -2.94 56.99 -19.39
C SER A 8 -3.31 56.48 -20.80
N PHE A 9 -4.37 55.67 -20.95
CA PHE A 9 -5.80 56.00 -21.25
C PHE A 9 -6.13 56.05 -22.76
N ILE A 10 -7.26 55.42 -23.13
CA ILE A 10 -8.29 55.67 -24.19
C ILE A 10 -9.21 54.40 -24.12
N ASP A 11 -10.36 54.41 -23.45
CA ASP A 11 -11.70 54.90 -23.83
C ASP A 11 -12.32 54.22 -25.07
N ASP A 12 -13.42 53.49 -24.86
CA ASP A 12 -14.67 53.73 -25.57
C ASP A 12 -15.84 53.01 -24.87
N ASP A 13 -16.75 53.85 -24.36
CA ASP A 13 -18.06 53.50 -23.82
C ASP A 13 -19.00 52.98 -24.92
N PHE A 14 -19.77 51.93 -24.62
CA PHE A 14 -21.02 51.67 -25.35
C PHE A 14 -22.18 51.51 -24.39
N ASP A 15 -22.82 52.63 -24.15
CA ASP A 15 -24.08 52.76 -23.43
C ASP A 15 -25.22 52.45 -24.42
N ASN A 16 -26.05 51.46 -24.14
CA ASN A 16 -27.38 51.39 -24.74
C ASN A 16 -28.39 51.01 -23.67
N GLY A 17 -29.05 52.06 -23.18
CA GLY A 17 -29.99 52.06 -22.08
C GLY A 17 -31.14 51.07 -22.18
N SER A 18 -31.58 50.67 -20.98
CA SER A 18 -32.85 50.01 -20.69
C SER A 18 -34.04 50.59 -21.45
N ASN A 19 -34.92 49.71 -21.93
CA ASN A 19 -36.34 50.01 -21.90
C ASN A 19 -37.15 48.77 -21.46
N ASN A 20 -38.00 49.00 -20.48
CA ASN A 20 -38.79 48.00 -19.77
C ASN A 20 -40.18 48.07 -20.39
N ASN A 21 -40.82 46.94 -20.70
CA ASN A 21 -42.27 46.84 -20.58
C ASN A 21 -42.72 45.39 -20.39
N ASN A 22 -43.59 45.25 -19.40
CA ASN A 22 -44.24 44.06 -18.90
C ASN A 22 -45.32 43.61 -19.91
N SER A 23 -45.38 42.31 -20.22
CA SER A 23 -46.66 41.63 -20.49
C SER A 23 -46.50 40.17 -20.14
N SER A 24 -47.20 39.79 -19.06
CA SER A 24 -47.68 38.44 -18.86
C SER A 24 -48.49 38.02 -20.09
N ASP A 25 -48.22 36.85 -20.64
CA ASP A 25 -49.27 35.90 -20.99
C ASP A 25 -48.64 34.53 -21.24
N SER A 26 -49.32 33.53 -20.70
CA SER A 26 -49.04 32.10 -20.74
C SER A 26 -48.85 31.60 -22.18
N ASP A 27 -48.05 30.53 -22.36
CA ASP A 27 -48.52 29.27 -22.97
C ASP A 27 -47.35 28.29 -23.16
N ASP A 28 -47.48 27.16 -22.47
CA ASP A 28 -47.07 25.79 -22.85
C ASP A 28 -45.70 25.56 -23.49
N GLU A 29 -44.68 25.35 -22.65
CA GLU A 29 -43.53 24.51 -23.02
C GLU A 29 -43.54 23.18 -22.24
N ILE A 30 -43.53 22.11 -23.02
CA ILE A 30 -43.64 20.71 -22.62
C ILE A 30 -42.45 20.34 -21.71
N ILE A 31 -42.72 20.09 -20.43
CA ILE A 31 -41.74 19.48 -19.53
C ILE A 31 -41.50 18.04 -20.01
N LEU A 32 -40.44 17.84 -20.80
CA LEU A 32 -39.86 16.51 -20.94
C LEU A 32 -39.37 16.09 -19.54
N PRO A 33 -39.81 14.95 -18.99
CA PRO A 33 -39.18 14.44 -17.79
C PRO A 33 -37.73 14.12 -18.14
N GLU A 34 -36.79 14.82 -17.50
CA GLU A 34 -35.41 14.34 -17.41
C GLU A 34 -35.45 12.97 -16.75
N ILE A 35 -35.43 11.91 -17.56
CA ILE A 35 -35.10 10.58 -17.08
C ILE A 35 -33.59 10.61 -16.82
N SER A 36 -33.21 11.22 -15.71
CA SER A 36 -31.93 10.98 -15.08
C SER A 36 -31.89 9.47 -14.80
N PRO A 37 -30.94 8.69 -15.35
CA PRO A 37 -30.81 7.31 -14.97
C PRO A 37 -30.64 7.30 -13.43
N PRO A 38 -31.35 6.40 -12.71
CA PRO A 38 -31.19 6.32 -11.27
C PRO A 38 -29.70 6.21 -11.00
N ARG A 39 -29.16 7.24 -10.36
CA ARG A 39 -27.78 7.27 -9.91
C ARG A 39 -27.76 6.25 -8.78
N PHE A 40 -27.63 4.97 -9.15
CA PHE A 40 -27.35 3.93 -8.19
C PHE A 40 -26.14 4.44 -7.41
N PRO A 41 -26.23 4.57 -6.07
CA PRO A 41 -25.01 4.76 -5.31
C PRO A 41 -24.09 3.62 -5.77
N PRO A 42 -22.83 3.88 -6.16
CA PRO A 42 -21.93 2.79 -6.48
C PRO A 42 -21.99 1.88 -5.27
N ASN A 43 -22.53 0.68 -5.47
CA ASN A 43 -22.46 -0.41 -4.50
C ASN A 43 -21.04 -0.36 -3.97
N PRO A 44 -20.78 -0.38 -2.65
CA PRO A 44 -19.41 -0.35 -2.16
C PRO A 44 -18.73 -1.53 -2.82
N VAL A 45 -17.86 -1.23 -3.79
CA VAL A 45 -16.98 -2.22 -4.39
C VAL A 45 -16.31 -2.80 -3.17
N THR A 46 -16.55 -4.09 -2.91
CA THR A 46 -15.77 -4.82 -1.93
C THR A 46 -14.37 -4.83 -2.53
N TRP A 47 -13.62 -3.74 -2.34
CA TRP A 47 -12.23 -3.64 -2.70
C TRP A 47 -11.57 -4.69 -1.81
N GLU A 48 -11.35 -5.88 -2.36
CA GLU A 48 -10.44 -6.80 -1.69
C GLU A 48 -9.16 -6.00 -1.43
N PRO A 49 -8.66 -6.01 -0.18
CA PRO A 49 -7.49 -5.23 0.15
C PRO A 49 -6.34 -5.67 -0.75
N SER A 50 -5.60 -4.70 -1.28
CA SER A 50 -4.47 -5.00 -2.15
C SER A 50 -3.51 -5.97 -1.48
N PRO A 51 -3.02 -7.01 -2.19
CA PRO A 51 -2.14 -8.00 -1.61
C PRO A 51 -0.93 -7.29 -1.00
N ILE A 52 -0.62 -7.56 0.28
CA ILE A 52 0.44 -6.84 1.02
C ILE A 52 1.80 -7.10 0.35
N GLY A 53 2.60 -6.04 0.20
CA GLY A 53 3.95 -6.08 -0.37
C GLY A 53 3.97 -5.80 -1.87
N ILE A 54 5.03 -6.27 -2.53
CA ILE A 54 5.23 -6.11 -3.97
C ILE A 54 4.32 -7.09 -4.73
N PRO A 55 3.38 -6.58 -5.55
CA PRO A 55 2.50 -7.45 -6.29
C PRO A 55 3.22 -8.12 -7.46
N THR A 56 3.06 -9.43 -7.59
CA THR A 56 3.58 -10.23 -8.70
C THR A 56 2.48 -10.65 -9.68
N VAL A 57 1.23 -10.72 -9.21
CA VAL A 57 0.07 -11.20 -9.95
C VAL A 57 -1.11 -10.24 -9.71
N CYS A 58 -1.86 -9.94 -10.77
CA CYS A 58 -3.11 -9.19 -10.73
C CYS A 58 -4.28 -10.11 -10.33
N TYR A 59 -5.39 -9.55 -9.84
CA TYR A 59 -6.58 -10.32 -9.48
C TYR A 59 -7.14 -11.19 -10.62
N CYS A 60 -6.93 -10.81 -11.88
CA CYS A 60 -7.29 -11.63 -13.05
C CYS A 60 -6.31 -12.79 -13.35
N GLY A 61 -5.33 -13.04 -12.49
CA GLY A 61 -4.32 -14.10 -12.64
C GLY A 61 -3.16 -13.77 -13.58
N LYS A 62 -3.20 -12.61 -14.25
CA LYS A 62 -2.12 -12.15 -15.14
C LYS A 62 -1.00 -11.47 -14.35
N PRO A 63 0.24 -11.38 -14.89
CA PRO A 63 1.34 -10.70 -14.21
C PRO A 63 1.01 -9.23 -13.87
N ALA A 64 1.41 -8.81 -12.68
CA ALA A 64 1.50 -7.40 -12.32
C ALA A 64 2.85 -6.84 -12.81
N VAL A 65 2.83 -5.68 -13.47
CA VAL A 65 4.03 -5.06 -14.05
C VAL A 65 4.18 -3.62 -13.56
N LEU A 66 5.43 -3.19 -13.40
CA LEU A 66 5.77 -1.83 -13.00
C LEU A 66 5.65 -0.89 -14.22
N LYS A 67 4.82 0.15 -14.09
CA LYS A 67 4.64 1.21 -15.08
C LYS A 67 5.07 2.55 -14.51
N THR A 68 5.33 3.49 -15.41
CA THR A 68 5.68 4.87 -15.06
C THR A 68 4.60 5.79 -15.62
N GLN A 69 3.89 6.49 -14.74
CA GLN A 69 3.04 7.61 -15.10
C GLN A 69 3.93 8.86 -15.16
N THR A 70 3.91 9.55 -16.29
CA THR A 70 4.57 10.85 -16.44
C THR A 70 3.50 11.93 -16.40
N ILE A 71 3.58 12.85 -15.43
CA ILE A 71 2.72 14.02 -15.34
C ILE A 71 3.59 15.26 -15.57
N GLY A 72 3.36 15.97 -16.67
CA GLY A 72 4.20 17.10 -17.10
C GLY A 72 5.61 16.69 -17.52
N LEU A 73 6.59 17.57 -17.35
CA LEU A 73 7.98 17.34 -17.76
C LEU A 73 8.84 16.65 -16.69
N GLU A 74 8.42 16.67 -15.42
CA GLU A 74 9.31 16.34 -14.30
C GLU A 74 8.81 15.24 -13.36
N THR A 75 7.49 15.04 -13.23
CA THR A 75 6.98 14.08 -12.24
C THR A 75 6.73 12.71 -12.87
N LYS A 76 7.50 11.71 -12.41
CA LYS A 76 7.40 10.31 -12.83
C LYS A 76 7.00 9.45 -11.64
N THR A 77 5.71 9.16 -11.52
CA THR A 77 5.19 8.25 -10.50
C THR A 77 5.28 6.83 -11.02
N LYS A 78 5.86 5.91 -10.24
CA LYS A 78 5.89 4.48 -10.59
C LYS A 78 4.80 3.73 -9.84
N PHE A 79 4.14 2.81 -10.53
CA PHE A 79 3.04 2.03 -9.95
C PHE A 79 2.96 0.65 -10.62
N TYR A 80 2.52 -0.34 -9.86
CA TYR A 80 2.20 -1.66 -10.36
C TYR A 80 0.79 -1.67 -10.95
N SER A 81 0.63 -2.34 -12.08
CA SER A 81 -0.67 -2.57 -12.72
C SER A 81 -0.70 -3.85 -13.54
N CYS A 82 -1.90 -4.28 -13.93
CA CYS A 82 -2.08 -5.45 -14.78
C CYS A 82 -1.32 -5.34 -16.12
N ALA A 83 -0.67 -6.42 -16.55
CA ALA A 83 0.04 -6.47 -17.82
C ALA A 83 -0.85 -6.28 -19.05
N SER A 84 -2.14 -6.62 -18.99
CA SER A 84 -3.00 -6.58 -20.17
C SER A 84 -3.73 -5.26 -20.41
N ASP A 85 -3.62 -4.26 -19.52
CA ASP A 85 -4.26 -2.94 -19.67
C ASP A 85 -5.74 -2.99 -20.08
N ILE A 86 -6.47 -4.02 -19.65
CA ILE A 86 -7.84 -4.23 -20.09
C ILE A 86 -8.76 -3.39 -19.21
N ARG A 87 -9.54 -2.52 -19.83
CA ARG A 87 -10.71 -1.88 -19.21
C ARG A 87 -11.91 -2.80 -19.43
N ASP A 88 -11.83 -4.04 -18.95
CA ASP A 88 -12.87 -5.08 -19.07
C ASP A 88 -14.01 -4.89 -18.06
N GLY A 89 -13.87 -3.95 -17.14
CA GLY A 89 -14.82 -3.74 -16.04
C GLY A 89 -14.49 -4.56 -14.80
N ASP A 90 -13.44 -5.39 -14.83
CA ASP A 90 -12.92 -6.08 -13.64
C ASP A 90 -12.02 -5.17 -12.81
N CYS A 91 -11.94 -5.43 -11.51
CA CYS A 91 -11.00 -4.74 -10.62
C CYS A 91 -9.59 -5.26 -10.91
N HIS A 92 -8.72 -4.44 -11.49
CA HIS A 92 -7.30 -4.74 -11.69
C HIS A 92 -6.46 -4.15 -10.56
N ILE A 93 -5.28 -4.73 -10.34
CA ILE A 93 -4.36 -4.20 -9.35
C ILE A 93 -3.86 -2.82 -9.75
N TYR A 94 -3.85 -1.91 -8.80
CA TYR A 94 -3.16 -0.63 -8.87
C TYR A 94 -2.50 -0.39 -7.52
N LYS A 95 -1.18 -0.25 -7.50
CA LYS A 95 -0.45 0.05 -6.27
C LYS A 95 0.75 0.94 -6.58
N LEU A 96 0.94 2.01 -5.82
CA LEU A 96 2.12 2.86 -5.96
C LEU A 96 3.40 2.07 -5.59
N LEU A 97 4.50 2.36 -6.27
CA LEU A 97 5.78 1.68 -6.03
C LEU A 97 6.22 1.87 -4.57
N ASP A 98 6.09 3.09 -4.04
CA ASP A 98 6.58 3.42 -2.69
C ASP A 98 5.77 2.69 -1.61
N ASP A 99 4.45 2.60 -1.76
CA ASP A 99 3.58 1.81 -0.86
C ASP A 99 3.95 0.33 -0.91
N ALA A 100 4.13 -0.23 -2.11
CA ALA A 100 4.51 -1.63 -2.29
C ALA A 100 5.86 -1.96 -1.63
N ILE A 101 6.85 -1.07 -1.79
CA ILE A 101 8.17 -1.21 -1.16
C ILE A 101 8.07 -1.10 0.35
N LEU A 102 7.31 -0.12 0.87
CA LEU A 102 7.16 0.07 2.31
C LEU A 102 6.51 -1.15 2.96
N GLU A 103 5.45 -1.68 2.35
CA GLU A 103 4.80 -2.91 2.79
C GLU A 103 5.75 -4.11 2.76
N GLU A 104 6.53 -4.28 1.69
CA GLU A 104 7.49 -5.38 1.55
C GLU A 104 8.61 -5.30 2.61
N ILE A 105 9.15 -4.10 2.84
CA ILE A 105 10.14 -3.86 3.90
C ILE A 105 9.55 -4.19 5.27
N THR A 106 8.32 -3.76 5.52
CA THR A 106 7.63 -4.00 6.80
C THR A 106 7.41 -5.49 7.01
N LEU A 107 6.91 -6.18 5.98
CA LEU A 107 6.69 -7.63 5.99
C LEU A 107 8.00 -8.39 6.22
N THR A 108 9.06 -8.00 5.51
CA THR A 108 10.39 -8.60 5.64
C THR A 108 10.96 -8.39 7.03
N LYS A 109 10.84 -7.19 7.58
CA LYS A 109 11.30 -6.86 8.94
C LYS A 109 10.57 -7.70 9.99
N THR A 110 9.26 -7.87 9.86
CA THR A 110 8.46 -8.70 10.77
C THR A 110 8.91 -10.17 10.70
N LYS A 111 9.02 -10.73 9.50
CA LYS A 111 9.49 -12.12 9.30
C LYS A 111 10.90 -12.33 9.87
N LEU A 112 11.79 -11.36 9.70
CA LEU A 112 13.13 -11.41 10.27
C LEU A 112 13.09 -11.46 11.80
N GLY A 113 12.29 -10.61 12.43
CA GLY A 113 12.12 -10.63 13.89
C GLY A 113 11.54 -11.95 14.41
N GLU A 114 10.60 -12.56 13.69
CA GLU A 114 10.07 -13.89 14.04
C GLU A 114 11.16 -14.99 13.96
N ILE A 115 11.99 -14.93 12.91
CA ILE A 115 13.11 -15.87 12.75
C ILE A 115 14.15 -15.68 13.85
N GLU A 116 14.50 -14.44 14.18
CA GLU A 116 15.42 -14.12 15.29
C GLU A 116 14.87 -14.65 16.62
N GLY A 117 13.57 -14.47 16.89
CA GLY A 117 12.93 -15.00 18.09
C GLY A 117 12.98 -16.53 18.16
N ARG A 118 12.73 -17.22 17.04
CA ARG A 118 12.86 -18.68 16.96
C ARG A 118 14.29 -19.16 17.16
N LEU A 119 15.26 -18.45 16.60
CA LEU A 119 16.68 -18.75 16.75
C LEU A 119 17.13 -18.60 18.21
N PHE A 120 16.67 -17.54 18.88
CA PHE A 120 16.93 -17.35 20.31
C PHE A 120 16.35 -18.49 21.15
N GLY A 121 15.09 -18.89 20.93
CA GLY A 121 14.48 -20.01 21.63
C GLY A 121 15.17 -21.36 21.37
N LEU A 122 15.68 -21.57 20.15
CA LEU A 122 16.47 -22.77 19.85
C LEU A 122 17.82 -22.73 20.59
N LEU A 123 18.49 -21.58 20.64
CA LEU A 123 19.75 -21.41 21.35
C LEU A 123 19.59 -21.72 22.85
N THR A 124 18.54 -21.22 23.49
CA THR A 124 18.28 -21.51 24.92
C THR A 124 18.07 -23.00 25.15
N THR A 125 17.35 -23.68 24.25
CA THR A 125 17.13 -25.13 24.34
C THR A 125 18.45 -25.90 24.23
N VAL A 126 19.31 -25.53 23.26
CA VAL A 126 20.63 -26.12 23.08
C VAL A 126 21.51 -25.92 24.31
N GLU A 127 21.48 -24.75 24.94
CA GLU A 127 22.23 -24.48 26.17
C GLU A 127 21.74 -25.31 27.35
N GLU A 128 20.43 -25.52 27.48
CA GLU A 128 19.85 -26.40 28.51
C GLU A 128 20.24 -27.86 28.31
N GLU A 129 20.15 -28.36 27.07
CA GLU A 129 20.57 -29.73 26.74
C GLU A 129 22.06 -29.93 26.99
N LYS A 130 22.89 -28.94 26.63
CA LYS A 130 24.32 -28.97 26.93
C LYS A 130 24.59 -29.11 28.43
N LYS A 131 23.87 -28.37 29.29
CA LYS A 131 24.01 -28.48 30.75
C LYS A 131 23.62 -29.88 31.25
N LYS A 132 22.51 -30.44 30.75
CA LYS A 132 22.08 -31.80 31.10
C LYS A 132 23.12 -32.85 30.69
N LEU A 133 23.73 -32.70 29.51
CA LEU A 133 24.81 -33.57 29.07
C LEU A 133 26.05 -33.48 29.97
N GLN A 134 26.45 -32.27 30.38
CA GLN A 134 27.57 -32.07 31.32
C GLN A 134 27.31 -32.70 32.70
N GLU A 135 26.06 -32.64 33.18
CA GLU A 135 25.68 -33.29 34.43
C GLU A 135 25.75 -34.82 34.31
N LEU A 136 25.24 -35.38 33.22
CA LEU A 136 25.34 -36.82 32.94
C LEU A 136 26.79 -37.29 32.83
N GLU A 137 27.65 -36.52 32.16
CA GLU A 137 29.08 -36.79 32.06
C GLU A 137 29.74 -36.83 33.44
N SER A 138 29.44 -35.83 34.29
CA SER A 138 29.97 -35.75 35.66
C SER A 138 29.54 -36.96 36.51
N ARG A 139 28.28 -37.40 36.35
CA ARG A 139 27.77 -38.60 37.05
C ARG A 139 28.44 -39.87 36.56
N LEU A 140 28.68 -40.00 35.25
CA LEU A 140 29.35 -41.16 34.68
C LEU A 140 30.80 -41.28 35.19
N LEU A 141 31.53 -40.16 35.21
CA LEU A 141 32.89 -40.11 35.77
C LEU A 141 32.91 -40.51 37.25
N GLY A 142 31.94 -40.03 38.03
CA GLY A 142 31.80 -40.44 39.44
C GLY A 142 31.55 -41.94 39.61
N LEU A 143 30.66 -42.53 38.80
CA LEU A 143 30.41 -43.97 38.83
C LEU A 143 31.65 -44.77 38.42
N LEU A 144 32.41 -44.33 37.42
CA LEU A 144 33.64 -44.99 37.00
C LEU A 144 34.63 -45.10 38.16
N SER A 145 34.84 -43.99 38.89
CA SER A 145 35.69 -43.96 40.09
C SER A 145 35.22 -44.96 41.14
N THR A 146 33.91 -45.06 41.38
CA THR A 146 33.38 -46.03 42.37
C THR A 146 33.57 -47.48 41.94
N VAL A 147 33.50 -47.77 40.63
CA VAL A 147 33.76 -49.11 40.11
C VAL A 147 35.22 -49.48 40.27
N GLU A 148 36.14 -48.58 39.92
CA GLU A 148 37.59 -48.75 40.11
C GLU A 148 37.93 -49.00 41.59
N GLU A 149 37.30 -48.27 42.52
CA GLU A 149 37.47 -48.48 43.96
C GLU A 149 36.97 -49.85 44.45
N ILE A 150 35.88 -50.38 43.86
CA ILE A 150 35.34 -51.70 44.23
C ILE A 150 36.23 -52.81 43.67
N GLU A 151 36.64 -52.71 42.41
CA GLU A 151 37.52 -53.69 41.76
C GLU A 151 38.88 -53.77 42.46
N GLY A 152 39.45 -52.64 42.89
CA GLY A 152 40.72 -52.62 43.64
C GLY A 152 40.64 -53.22 45.05
N ARG A 153 39.43 -53.51 45.56
CA ARG A 153 39.20 -54.12 46.89
C ARG A 153 38.87 -55.61 46.84
N LEU A 154 38.70 -56.20 45.66
CA LEU A 154 38.45 -57.62 45.40
C LEU A 154 39.77 -58.36 45.09
#